data_AF-G5IGB8-F1
#
_entry.id   AF-G5IGB8-F1
#
_cell.length_a   1.000
_cell.length_b   1.000
_cell.length_c   1.000
_cell.angle_alpha   90.00
_cell.angle_beta   90.00
_cell.angle_gamma   90.00
#
_symmetry.space_group_name_H-M   'P 1'
#
loop_
_entity.id
_entity.type
_entity.pdbx_description
1 polymer ?
#
loop_
_entity_poly.entity_id
_entity_poly.type
_entity_poly.pdbx_seq_one_letter_code
_entity_poly.pdbx_strand_id
1 'polypeptide(L)'
;MNIPDTVTDIGSYAFSECGFTGGLVLPDGLTSIGSYAFKDCSELTGRLSIPDEITSIGDNPFTGTGFEGFDTTKQEIADLLYASGVDKNKIKVGNQPYQPASSPQEFSEGDMDFQVIGNNTVKVTDYRGNSNTDIVIPDTVTDRVSGKTYTVTHIGSYAFGSKNITGSLYLPNTLVSIEDSAFMLNRFTGILSLPESLNTIGGAAFYDNNFTGDLTIPENVSHIGASAFESAGFTGNLIIKCKLTYLKDQAFSNCGFTGTLSLPDTLTAIGGYTFKNCGFTGSLQLPAGITSIGESSFFGCNSFTGELYLPKPVTEIGEKAFYGCSSLNSAHLGSNLQKLGIQAFPESLPLSTDSPRVQLLINTYLNQNAIADTSWNGKEDVPDGAVATVKQDTTITGDRRIGTEAVITVPSGGILTVDGNLVVDGMISVEGTLVINGSLSGSGTLIIGVNGRVVGDTSGIRVVYVSRGSSGNNSGSSSTVNSNILLGTWERTEDGIWKFRQTRGTYAANRWGIVDGLWYYFDREGRMLTGWQFINNQWYYLCREEDIKTKTNLKEGAMATGWHFDPVYQAWFYLDTSGAMAVGQKMIDGKQYYFNPEPDGTRGAMQQ
;
A
#
# COMPACT_ATOMS: atom_id res chain seq x y z
N MET A 1 -8.90 26.97 -12.03
CA MET A 1 -8.64 25.56 -11.69
C MET A 1 -8.02 24.88 -12.90
N ASN A 2 -6.86 24.25 -12.74
CA ASN A 2 -6.22 23.47 -13.81
C ASN A 2 -6.24 22.00 -13.41
N ILE A 3 -6.83 21.16 -14.27
CA ILE A 3 -6.80 19.71 -14.09
C ILE A 3 -5.52 19.18 -14.76
N PRO A 4 -4.76 18.26 -14.12
CA PRO A 4 -3.53 17.73 -14.70
C PRO A 4 -3.75 17.03 -16.05
N ASP A 5 -2.79 17.18 -16.97
CA ASP A 5 -2.82 16.60 -18.33
C ASP A 5 -2.93 15.06 -18.37
N THR A 6 -2.63 14.39 -17.25
CA THR A 6 -2.75 12.93 -17.11
C THR A 6 -4.17 12.46 -16.84
N VAL A 7 -5.12 13.35 -16.58
CA VAL A 7 -6.51 12.99 -16.30
C VAL A 7 -7.26 12.74 -17.60
N THR A 8 -7.76 11.53 -17.78
CA THR A 8 -8.57 11.13 -18.94
C THR A 8 -10.07 11.16 -18.66
N ASP A 9 -10.48 11.13 -17.39
CA ASP A 9 -11.89 11.01 -17.00
C ASP A 9 -12.20 11.86 -15.77
N ILE A 10 -13.30 12.61 -15.81
CA ILE A 10 -13.87 13.30 -14.65
C ILE A 10 -15.14 12.57 -14.23
N GLY A 11 -15.19 12.06 -13.00
CA GLY A 11 -16.34 11.28 -12.52
C GLY A 11 -17.61 12.11 -12.29
N SER A 12 -18.76 11.43 -12.23
CA SER A 12 -20.01 12.05 -11.83
C SER A 12 -19.88 12.65 -10.42
N TYR A 13 -20.43 13.84 -10.21
CA TYR A 13 -20.35 14.63 -8.97
C TYR A 13 -18.93 14.98 -8.46
N ALA A 14 -17.86 14.74 -9.23
CA ALA A 14 -16.47 14.85 -8.76
C ALA A 14 -16.11 16.19 -8.10
N PHE A 15 -16.70 17.27 -8.59
CA PHE A 15 -16.51 18.63 -8.12
C PHE A 15 -17.85 19.29 -7.77
N SER A 16 -18.91 18.52 -7.54
CA SER A 16 -20.22 19.08 -7.17
C SER A 16 -20.09 19.94 -5.91
N GLU A 17 -20.71 21.11 -5.91
CA GLU A 17 -20.78 22.08 -4.81
C GLU A 17 -19.41 22.60 -4.33
N CYS A 18 -18.37 22.46 -5.16
CA CYS A 18 -17.05 22.99 -4.84
C CYS A 18 -16.98 24.52 -5.06
N GLY A 19 -16.42 25.25 -4.10
CA GLY A 19 -16.23 26.71 -4.16
C GLY A 19 -15.07 27.17 -5.03
N PHE A 20 -14.82 26.53 -6.17
CA PHE A 20 -13.73 26.91 -7.08
C PHE A 20 -14.02 28.25 -7.76
N THR A 21 -13.03 29.12 -7.83
CA THR A 21 -13.16 30.46 -8.44
C THR A 21 -12.40 30.56 -9.77
N GLY A 22 -12.93 31.39 -10.68
CA GLY A 22 -12.28 31.74 -11.95
C GLY A 22 -12.48 30.72 -13.07
N GLY A 23 -11.56 30.67 -14.03
CA GLY A 23 -11.65 29.75 -15.17
C GLY A 23 -11.28 28.30 -14.83
N LEU A 24 -11.81 27.35 -15.60
CA LEU A 24 -11.45 25.92 -15.58
C LEU A 24 -10.68 25.58 -16.85
N VAL A 25 -9.55 24.89 -16.71
CA VAL A 25 -8.79 24.33 -17.84
C VAL A 25 -8.88 22.81 -17.77
N LEU A 26 -9.49 22.22 -18.80
CA LEU A 26 -9.58 20.77 -19.00
C LEU A 26 -8.34 20.27 -19.75
N PRO A 27 -7.87 19.04 -19.47
CA PRO A 27 -6.70 18.48 -20.13
C PRO A 27 -7.03 18.01 -21.55
N ASP A 28 -6.09 18.15 -22.48
CA ASP A 28 -6.31 17.80 -23.91
C ASP A 28 -6.68 16.33 -24.13
N GLY A 29 -6.20 15.43 -23.26
CA GLY A 29 -6.48 13.99 -23.30
C GLY A 29 -7.76 13.55 -22.59
N LEU A 30 -8.62 14.47 -22.17
CA LEU A 30 -9.87 14.13 -21.48
C LEU A 30 -10.86 13.47 -22.44
N THR A 31 -11.29 12.25 -22.12
CA THR A 31 -12.23 11.46 -22.90
C THR A 31 -13.65 11.48 -22.34
N SER A 32 -13.85 11.72 -21.03
CA SER A 32 -15.19 11.75 -20.44
C SER A 32 -15.39 12.78 -19.31
N ILE A 33 -16.61 13.33 -19.24
CA ILE A 33 -17.09 14.17 -18.13
C ILE A 33 -18.38 13.57 -17.59
N GLY A 34 -18.40 13.17 -16.32
CA GLY A 34 -19.54 12.52 -15.69
C GLY A 34 -20.70 13.45 -15.36
N SER A 35 -21.86 12.86 -15.06
CA SER A 35 -23.08 13.60 -14.71
C SER A 35 -22.87 14.47 -13.47
N TYR A 36 -23.37 15.69 -13.49
CA TYR A 36 -23.26 16.66 -12.39
C TYR A 36 -21.81 16.94 -11.91
N ALA A 37 -20.79 16.65 -12.75
CA ALA A 37 -19.38 16.74 -12.36
C ALA A 37 -19.00 18.08 -11.71
N PHE A 38 -19.52 19.20 -12.19
CA PHE A 38 -19.28 20.56 -11.69
C PHE A 38 -20.57 21.23 -11.21
N LYS A 39 -21.57 20.44 -10.81
CA LYS A 39 -22.86 20.98 -10.33
C LYS A 39 -22.62 22.02 -9.24
N ASP A 40 -23.31 23.15 -9.32
CA ASP A 40 -23.27 24.24 -8.33
C ASP A 40 -21.86 24.81 -8.03
N CYS A 41 -20.89 24.66 -8.95
CA CYS A 41 -19.64 25.43 -8.93
C CYS A 41 -19.87 26.86 -9.44
N SER A 42 -20.64 27.67 -8.72
CA SER A 42 -21.15 28.96 -9.21
C SER A 42 -20.07 29.99 -9.55
N GLU A 43 -18.91 29.89 -8.91
CA GLU A 43 -17.78 30.82 -9.10
C GLU A 43 -16.82 30.40 -10.23
N LEU A 44 -17.05 29.24 -10.85
CA LEU A 44 -16.41 28.88 -12.11
C LEU A 44 -17.06 29.67 -13.25
N THR A 45 -16.29 30.56 -13.86
CA THR A 45 -16.78 31.60 -14.77
C THR A 45 -15.98 31.63 -16.08
N GLY A 46 -16.43 32.46 -17.03
CA GLY A 46 -15.82 32.59 -18.36
C GLY A 46 -16.31 31.52 -19.33
N ARG A 47 -15.61 31.36 -20.46
CA ARG A 47 -15.90 30.32 -21.45
C ARG A 47 -14.98 29.12 -21.25
N LEU A 48 -15.55 27.92 -21.31
CA LEU A 48 -14.85 26.64 -21.14
C LEU A 48 -14.58 26.00 -22.50
N SER A 49 -13.31 25.73 -22.79
CA SER A 49 -12.93 24.91 -23.95
C SER A 49 -13.06 23.43 -23.62
N ILE A 50 -13.79 22.69 -24.45
CA ILE A 50 -13.99 21.25 -24.34
C ILE A 50 -12.99 20.53 -25.26
N PRO A 51 -12.12 19.66 -24.72
CA PRO A 51 -11.12 18.93 -25.48
C PRO A 51 -11.69 18.08 -26.61
N ASP A 52 -10.92 17.94 -27.69
CA ASP A 52 -11.33 17.24 -28.91
C ASP A 52 -11.42 15.71 -28.73
N GLU A 53 -10.84 15.14 -27.66
CA GLU A 53 -10.85 13.71 -27.38
C GLU A 53 -12.10 13.25 -26.60
N ILE A 54 -13.01 14.16 -26.24
CA ILE A 54 -14.25 13.81 -25.53
C ILE A 54 -15.12 12.88 -26.39
N THR A 55 -15.47 11.74 -25.79
CA THR A 55 -16.38 10.75 -26.38
C THR A 55 -17.68 10.61 -25.57
N SER A 56 -17.73 11.13 -24.34
CA SER A 56 -18.92 11.05 -23.47
C SER A 56 -19.05 12.25 -22.52
N ILE A 57 -20.26 12.77 -22.40
CA ILE A 57 -20.64 13.81 -21.43
C ILE A 57 -21.93 13.35 -20.74
N GLY A 58 -21.89 13.13 -19.43
CA GLY A 58 -23.04 12.74 -18.60
C GLY A 58 -24.03 13.89 -18.37
N ASP A 59 -25.09 13.65 -17.64
CA ASP A 59 -26.20 14.62 -17.51
C ASP A 59 -25.86 15.83 -16.64
N ASN A 60 -26.24 17.01 -17.12
CA ASN A 60 -26.17 18.29 -16.42
C ASN A 60 -24.82 18.56 -15.71
N PRO A 61 -23.67 18.32 -16.36
CA PRO A 61 -22.37 18.35 -15.69
C PRO A 61 -21.98 19.75 -15.24
N PHE A 62 -22.56 20.79 -15.87
CA PHE A 62 -22.29 22.20 -15.59
C PHE A 62 -23.50 22.95 -15.05
N THR A 63 -24.53 22.26 -14.56
CA THR A 63 -25.69 22.94 -13.97
C THR A 63 -25.28 23.75 -12.73
N GLY A 64 -25.85 24.95 -12.55
CA GLY A 64 -25.47 25.84 -11.44
C GLY A 64 -24.06 26.44 -11.53
N THR A 65 -23.32 26.26 -12.63
CA THR A 65 -22.03 26.94 -12.86
C THR A 65 -22.20 28.36 -13.37
N GLY A 66 -21.18 29.20 -13.16
CA GLY A 66 -21.09 30.56 -13.68
C GLY A 66 -20.57 30.67 -15.12
N PHE A 67 -20.43 29.56 -15.85
CA PHE A 67 -19.88 29.58 -17.21
C PHE A 67 -20.75 30.40 -18.17
N GLU A 68 -20.10 31.32 -18.89
CA GLU A 68 -20.68 32.16 -19.93
C GLU A 68 -20.89 31.37 -21.24
N GLY A 69 -20.13 30.28 -21.43
CA GLY A 69 -20.45 29.24 -22.39
C GLY A 69 -19.32 28.27 -22.67
N PHE A 70 -19.49 27.45 -23.70
CA PHE A 70 -18.68 26.27 -24.00
C PHE A 70 -18.21 26.31 -25.45
N ASP A 71 -16.93 26.05 -25.67
CA ASP A 71 -16.28 26.11 -26.99
C ASP A 71 -15.67 24.74 -27.32
N THR A 72 -15.93 24.21 -28.51
CA THR A 72 -15.31 22.96 -29.02
C THR A 72 -14.97 23.13 -30.50
N THR A 73 -14.12 22.28 -31.08
CA THR A 73 -13.85 22.31 -32.53
C THR A 73 -14.72 21.34 -33.33
N LYS A 74 -15.36 20.36 -32.66
CA LYS A 74 -16.08 19.26 -33.31
C LYS A 74 -17.60 19.38 -33.09
N GLN A 75 -18.36 19.14 -34.17
CA GLN A 75 -19.83 19.15 -34.12
C GLN A 75 -20.38 18.09 -33.17
N GLU A 76 -19.82 16.87 -33.21
CA GLU A 76 -20.24 15.75 -32.36
C GLU A 76 -20.12 16.03 -30.86
N ILE A 77 -19.09 16.78 -30.44
CA ILE A 77 -18.91 17.19 -29.03
C ILE A 77 -19.93 18.26 -28.64
N ALA A 78 -20.26 19.18 -29.55
CA ALA A 78 -21.32 20.15 -29.31
C ALA A 78 -22.69 19.49 -29.18
N ASP A 79 -22.94 18.44 -29.97
CA ASP A 79 -24.15 17.61 -29.85
C ASP A 79 -24.20 16.93 -28.46
N LEU A 80 -23.08 16.39 -27.96
CA LEU A 80 -22.97 15.82 -26.59
C LEU A 80 -23.23 16.87 -25.50
N LEU A 81 -22.63 18.06 -25.59
CA LEU A 81 -22.89 19.16 -24.64
C LEU A 81 -24.37 19.52 -24.62
N TYR A 82 -24.99 19.66 -25.79
CA TYR A 82 -26.41 19.99 -25.86
C TYR A 82 -27.29 18.87 -25.27
N ALA A 83 -26.99 17.61 -25.58
CA ALA A 83 -27.69 16.45 -25.02
C ALA A 83 -27.54 16.35 -23.49
N SER A 84 -26.41 16.81 -22.93
CA SER A 84 -26.19 16.89 -21.48
C SER A 84 -26.99 17.98 -20.76
N GLY A 85 -27.77 18.80 -21.46
CA GLY A 85 -28.56 19.88 -20.87
C GLY A 85 -27.89 21.26 -20.90
N VAL A 86 -26.76 21.44 -21.58
CA VAL A 86 -26.18 22.77 -21.82
C VAL A 86 -27.06 23.55 -22.80
N ASP A 87 -27.41 24.79 -22.45
CA ASP A 87 -28.16 25.67 -23.35
C ASP A 87 -27.41 25.86 -24.69
N LYS A 88 -28.07 25.55 -25.80
CA LYS A 88 -27.52 25.69 -27.16
C LYS A 88 -26.90 27.06 -27.43
N ASN A 89 -27.43 28.13 -26.84
CA ASN A 89 -26.95 29.49 -27.06
C ASN A 89 -25.60 29.76 -26.37
N LYS A 90 -25.22 28.89 -25.43
CA LYS A 90 -23.92 28.94 -24.77
C LYS A 90 -22.83 28.18 -25.54
N ILE A 91 -23.17 27.34 -26.51
CA ILE A 91 -22.22 26.45 -27.20
C ILE A 91 -21.71 27.10 -28.51
N LYS A 92 -20.41 26.95 -28.80
CA LYS A 92 -19.79 27.29 -30.09
C LYS A 92 -18.96 26.13 -30.65
N VAL A 93 -19.00 25.99 -31.97
CA VAL A 93 -18.12 25.09 -32.74
C VAL A 93 -17.13 25.95 -33.53
N GLY A 94 -15.87 25.91 -33.14
CA GLY A 94 -14.87 26.89 -33.55
C GLY A 94 -15.33 28.31 -33.16
N ASN A 95 -15.43 29.20 -34.15
CA ASN A 95 -15.92 30.57 -33.93
C ASN A 95 -17.41 30.76 -34.27
N GLN A 96 -18.14 29.69 -34.57
CA GLN A 96 -19.54 29.75 -34.98
C GLN A 96 -20.47 29.32 -33.83
N PRO A 97 -21.62 30.00 -33.62
CA PRO A 97 -22.65 29.51 -32.71
C PRO A 97 -23.09 28.09 -33.07
N TYR A 98 -23.30 27.25 -32.06
CA TYR A 98 -23.82 25.91 -32.28
C TYR A 98 -25.20 25.95 -32.93
N GLN A 99 -25.33 25.25 -34.06
CA GLN A 99 -26.60 24.99 -34.70
C GLN A 99 -26.90 23.50 -34.60
N PRO A 100 -27.83 23.08 -33.71
CA PRO A 100 -28.24 21.70 -33.68
C PRO A 100 -28.89 21.34 -35.02
N ALA A 101 -28.58 20.15 -35.56
CA ALA A 101 -29.15 19.67 -36.83
C ALA A 101 -30.70 19.60 -36.79
N SER A 102 -31.29 19.53 -35.58
CA SER A 102 -32.70 19.73 -35.28
C SER A 102 -32.88 19.92 -33.75
N SER A 103 -34.02 20.46 -33.28
CA SER A 103 -34.43 20.25 -31.87
C SER A 103 -34.36 18.75 -31.55
N PRO A 104 -34.02 18.31 -30.32
CA PRO A 104 -33.98 16.89 -30.00
C PRO A 104 -35.34 16.30 -30.36
N GLN A 105 -35.34 15.48 -31.41
CA GLN A 105 -36.56 14.87 -31.87
C GLN A 105 -36.82 13.69 -30.94
N GLU A 106 -37.94 13.74 -30.23
CA GLU A 106 -38.39 12.64 -29.40
C GLU A 106 -39.54 11.91 -30.07
N PHE A 107 -39.56 10.60 -29.91
CA PHE A 107 -40.67 9.77 -30.38
C PHE A 107 -40.76 8.50 -29.54
N SER A 108 -41.93 7.88 -29.54
CA SER A 108 -42.16 6.58 -28.90
C SER A 108 -42.26 5.49 -29.95
N GLU A 109 -41.66 4.33 -29.68
CA GLU A 109 -41.99 3.09 -30.38
C GLU A 109 -42.18 1.95 -29.39
N GLY A 110 -43.37 1.34 -29.44
CA GLY A 110 -43.79 0.37 -28.44
C GLY A 110 -43.81 1.00 -27.04
N ASP A 111 -43.16 0.33 -26.11
CA ASP A 111 -43.09 0.72 -24.70
C ASP A 111 -41.92 1.64 -24.36
N MET A 112 -41.11 2.03 -25.35
CA MET A 112 -39.90 2.83 -25.17
C MET A 112 -40.05 4.23 -25.79
N ASP A 113 -39.50 5.22 -25.09
CA ASP A 113 -39.31 6.58 -25.58
C ASP A 113 -37.87 6.76 -26.04
N PHE A 114 -37.69 7.48 -27.14
CA PHE A 114 -36.40 7.67 -27.81
C PHE A 114 -36.15 9.15 -28.08
N GLN A 115 -34.89 9.54 -27.97
CA GLN A 115 -34.37 10.84 -28.38
C GLN A 115 -33.36 10.65 -29.52
N VAL A 116 -33.52 11.40 -30.60
CA VAL A 116 -32.53 11.45 -31.69
C VAL A 116 -31.30 12.22 -31.20
N ILE A 117 -30.15 11.56 -31.22
CA ILE A 117 -28.86 12.09 -30.71
C ILE A 117 -27.80 12.22 -31.82
N GLY A 118 -28.15 11.87 -33.05
CA GLY A 118 -27.27 12.02 -34.21
C GLY A 118 -28.03 11.78 -35.50
N ASN A 119 -27.32 11.81 -36.63
CA ASN A 119 -27.96 11.73 -37.95
C ASN A 119 -28.86 10.51 -38.11
N ASN A 120 -28.42 9.34 -37.63
CA ASN A 120 -29.16 8.07 -37.72
C ASN A 120 -29.16 7.30 -36.40
N THR A 121 -28.92 7.96 -35.28
CA THR A 121 -28.76 7.31 -33.97
C THR A 121 -29.73 7.87 -32.95
N VAL A 122 -30.19 7.00 -32.06
CA VAL A 122 -31.08 7.35 -30.96
C VAL A 122 -30.58 6.83 -29.62
N LYS A 123 -31.07 7.49 -28.57
CA LYS A 123 -30.97 7.13 -27.16
C LYS A 123 -32.34 6.70 -26.64
N VAL A 124 -32.42 5.61 -25.88
CA VAL A 124 -33.64 5.27 -25.12
C VAL A 124 -33.71 6.18 -23.89
N THR A 125 -34.80 6.90 -23.70
CA THR A 125 -34.94 7.87 -22.59
C THR A 125 -35.91 7.44 -21.51
N ASP A 126 -36.90 6.60 -21.84
CA ASP A 126 -37.83 6.04 -20.86
C ASP A 126 -38.38 4.70 -21.33
N TYR A 127 -38.81 3.88 -20.37
CA TYR A 127 -39.55 2.64 -20.57
C TYR A 127 -40.84 2.67 -19.76
N ARG A 128 -41.97 2.47 -20.45
CA ARG A 128 -43.32 2.58 -19.86
C ARG A 128 -44.08 1.25 -19.91
N GLY A 129 -43.40 0.19 -20.32
CA GLY A 129 -44.00 -1.14 -20.48
C GLY A 129 -44.15 -1.91 -19.19
N ASN A 130 -44.55 -3.17 -19.32
CA ASN A 130 -44.77 -4.05 -18.19
C ASN A 130 -43.46 -4.44 -17.51
N SER A 131 -43.53 -4.68 -16.21
CA SER A 131 -42.37 -5.08 -15.40
C SER A 131 -42.21 -6.59 -15.28
N ASN A 132 -43.17 -7.39 -15.71
CA ASN A 132 -43.17 -8.85 -15.56
C ASN A 132 -42.89 -9.62 -16.85
N THR A 133 -42.23 -8.97 -17.82
CA THR A 133 -41.86 -9.53 -19.11
C THR A 133 -40.38 -9.34 -19.38
N ASP A 134 -39.84 -10.17 -20.28
CA ASP A 134 -38.50 -9.95 -20.82
C ASP A 134 -38.44 -8.61 -21.57
N ILE A 135 -37.31 -7.92 -21.43
CA ILE A 135 -37.05 -6.64 -22.09
C ILE A 135 -36.09 -6.88 -23.24
N VAL A 136 -36.56 -6.62 -24.45
CA VAL A 136 -35.74 -6.65 -25.67
C VAL A 136 -35.61 -5.23 -26.19
N ILE A 137 -34.41 -4.68 -26.11
CA ILE A 137 -34.09 -3.39 -26.71
C ILE A 137 -33.56 -3.66 -28.12
N PRO A 138 -34.24 -3.18 -29.18
CA PRO A 138 -33.88 -3.54 -30.56
C PRO A 138 -32.64 -2.77 -31.05
N ASP A 139 -31.90 -3.36 -32.00
CA ASP A 139 -30.76 -2.68 -32.67
C ASP A 139 -31.20 -1.42 -33.44
N THR A 140 -32.44 -1.42 -33.93
CA THR A 140 -33.02 -0.30 -34.70
C THR A 140 -34.47 -0.06 -34.33
N VAL A 141 -34.90 1.19 -34.47
CA VAL A 141 -36.25 1.68 -34.18
C VAL A 141 -36.70 2.60 -35.32
N THR A 142 -37.97 2.62 -35.66
CA THR A 142 -38.53 3.47 -36.74
C THR A 142 -39.52 4.47 -36.16
N ASP A 143 -39.20 5.76 -36.34
CA ASP A 143 -40.17 6.82 -36.05
C ASP A 143 -41.32 6.73 -37.07
N ARG A 144 -42.51 6.35 -36.59
CA ARG A 144 -43.69 6.15 -37.43
C ARG A 144 -44.20 7.45 -38.06
N VAL A 145 -43.83 8.61 -37.51
CA VAL A 145 -44.25 9.92 -38.04
C VAL A 145 -43.38 10.30 -39.23
N SER A 146 -42.06 10.25 -39.10
CA SER A 146 -41.15 10.57 -40.20
C SER A 146 -40.90 9.41 -41.17
N GLY A 147 -41.18 8.17 -40.76
CA GLY A 147 -40.82 6.95 -41.48
C GLY A 147 -39.32 6.64 -41.46
N LYS A 148 -38.53 7.40 -40.68
CA LYS A 148 -37.08 7.24 -40.62
C LYS A 148 -36.70 6.19 -39.58
N THR A 149 -35.79 5.29 -39.98
CA THR A 149 -35.20 4.28 -39.09
C THR A 149 -33.90 4.80 -38.49
N TYR A 150 -33.74 4.57 -37.20
CA TYR A 150 -32.59 4.95 -36.40
C TYR A 150 -31.97 3.71 -35.76
N THR A 151 -30.66 3.74 -35.56
CA THR A 151 -29.91 2.75 -34.77
C THR A 151 -29.93 3.12 -33.30
N VAL A 152 -30.26 2.18 -32.43
CA VAL A 152 -30.23 2.37 -30.98
C VAL A 152 -28.80 2.19 -30.50
N THR A 153 -28.21 3.28 -29.99
CA THR A 153 -26.79 3.30 -29.61
C THR A 153 -26.58 3.66 -28.15
N HIS A 154 -27.57 4.27 -27.49
CA HIS A 154 -27.44 4.73 -26.12
C HIS A 154 -28.66 4.33 -25.29
N ILE A 155 -28.45 3.95 -24.04
CA ILE A 155 -29.51 3.88 -23.02
C ILE A 155 -29.28 5.04 -22.07
N GLY A 156 -30.27 5.91 -21.97
CA GLY A 156 -30.20 7.13 -21.17
C GLY A 156 -30.34 6.88 -19.68
N SER A 157 -29.93 7.88 -18.91
CA SER A 157 -29.99 7.81 -17.45
C SER A 157 -31.41 7.52 -16.98
N TYR A 158 -31.55 6.61 -16.02
CA TYR A 158 -32.83 6.18 -15.45
C TYR A 158 -33.86 5.61 -16.44
N ALA A 159 -33.51 5.38 -17.72
CA ALA A 159 -34.48 4.98 -18.75
C ALA A 159 -35.29 3.72 -18.37
N PHE A 160 -34.67 2.80 -17.63
CA PHE A 160 -35.31 1.61 -17.07
C PHE A 160 -35.26 1.59 -15.52
N GLY A 161 -34.76 2.63 -14.87
CA GLY A 161 -34.46 2.64 -13.43
C GLY A 161 -35.71 2.63 -12.53
N SER A 162 -35.67 1.85 -11.45
CA SER A 162 -36.72 1.76 -10.42
C SER A 162 -38.09 1.32 -10.94
N LYS A 163 -38.13 0.47 -11.98
CA LYS A 163 -39.37 0.02 -12.63
C LYS A 163 -39.83 -1.37 -12.18
N ASN A 164 -39.11 -1.97 -11.22
CA ASN A 164 -39.43 -3.30 -10.66
C ASN A 164 -39.49 -4.41 -11.72
N ILE A 165 -38.68 -4.29 -12.78
CA ILE A 165 -38.66 -5.23 -13.91
C ILE A 165 -38.06 -6.57 -13.47
N THR A 166 -38.72 -7.69 -13.76
CA THR A 166 -38.33 -9.05 -13.32
C THR A 166 -37.85 -9.98 -14.44
N GLY A 167 -38.11 -9.63 -15.70
CA GLY A 167 -37.74 -10.46 -16.86
C GLY A 167 -36.24 -10.47 -17.14
N SER A 168 -35.85 -11.15 -18.20
CA SER A 168 -34.49 -11.10 -18.74
C SER A 168 -34.25 -9.82 -19.55
N LEU A 169 -33.00 -9.36 -19.62
CA LEU A 169 -32.61 -8.18 -20.40
C LEU A 169 -31.78 -8.57 -21.63
N TYR A 170 -32.23 -8.16 -22.80
CA TYR A 170 -31.53 -8.30 -24.07
C TYR A 170 -31.16 -6.92 -24.61
N LEU A 171 -29.86 -6.62 -24.61
CA LEU A 171 -29.28 -5.37 -25.11
C LEU A 171 -29.04 -5.44 -26.64
N PRO A 172 -29.05 -4.29 -27.34
CA PRO A 172 -28.78 -4.26 -28.76
C PRO A 172 -27.28 -4.42 -29.02
N ASN A 173 -26.91 -5.08 -30.12
CA ASN A 173 -25.52 -5.26 -30.56
C ASN A 173 -24.88 -3.96 -31.06
N THR A 174 -25.67 -2.91 -31.24
CA THR A 174 -25.24 -1.57 -31.66
C THR A 174 -24.99 -0.62 -30.50
N LEU A 175 -25.14 -1.10 -29.26
CA LEU A 175 -25.06 -0.26 -28.06
C LEU A 175 -23.63 0.23 -27.82
N VAL A 176 -23.48 1.54 -27.71
CA VAL A 176 -22.21 2.24 -27.46
C VAL A 176 -22.12 2.69 -26.00
N SER A 177 -23.22 3.13 -25.41
CA SER A 177 -23.22 3.68 -24.04
C SER A 177 -24.45 3.28 -23.24
N ILE A 178 -24.23 3.02 -21.96
CA ILE A 178 -25.27 2.89 -20.93
C ILE A 178 -24.99 3.99 -19.92
N GLU A 179 -25.89 4.96 -19.80
CA GLU A 179 -25.73 6.12 -18.92
C GLU A 179 -26.05 5.78 -17.45
N ASP A 180 -25.86 6.77 -16.57
CA ASP A 180 -25.94 6.59 -15.12
C ASP A 180 -27.32 6.07 -14.70
N SER A 181 -27.34 5.05 -13.82
CA SER A 181 -28.57 4.47 -13.27
C SER A 181 -29.58 3.93 -14.29
N ALA A 182 -29.18 3.72 -15.56
CA ALA A 182 -30.06 3.30 -16.65
C ALA A 182 -30.99 2.13 -16.30
N PHE A 183 -30.49 1.10 -15.60
CA PHE A 183 -31.22 -0.11 -15.18
C PHE A 183 -31.25 -0.31 -13.66
N MET A 184 -30.98 0.72 -12.86
CA MET A 184 -30.87 0.58 -11.39
C MET A 184 -32.18 0.12 -10.74
N LEU A 185 -32.10 -0.49 -9.55
CA LEU A 185 -33.23 -0.81 -8.68
C LEU A 185 -34.35 -1.58 -9.40
N ASN A 186 -33.95 -2.61 -10.14
CA ASN A 186 -34.87 -3.55 -10.77
C ASN A 186 -34.68 -4.94 -10.14
N ARG A 187 -35.26 -5.96 -10.79
CA ARG A 187 -35.15 -7.36 -10.41
C ARG A 187 -34.85 -8.20 -11.64
N PHE A 188 -34.10 -7.64 -12.60
CA PHE A 188 -33.77 -8.34 -13.84
C PHE A 188 -33.16 -9.69 -13.50
N THR A 189 -33.60 -10.74 -14.19
CA THR A 189 -33.12 -12.11 -13.98
C THR A 189 -32.36 -12.61 -15.21
N GLY A 190 -31.77 -13.81 -15.09
CA GLY A 190 -31.04 -14.42 -16.19
C GLY A 190 -29.67 -13.82 -16.44
N ILE A 191 -29.06 -14.20 -17.56
CA ILE A 191 -27.69 -13.81 -17.92
C ILE A 191 -27.73 -12.46 -18.63
N LEU A 192 -26.88 -11.52 -18.22
CA LEU A 192 -26.63 -10.27 -18.94
C LEU A 192 -25.48 -10.46 -19.94
N SER A 193 -25.76 -10.24 -21.23
CA SER A 193 -24.74 -10.18 -22.27
C SER A 193 -24.48 -8.74 -22.67
N LEU A 194 -23.25 -8.26 -22.46
CA LEU A 194 -22.80 -6.94 -22.91
C LEU A 194 -22.25 -7.02 -24.35
N PRO A 195 -22.69 -6.14 -25.27
CA PRO A 195 -22.24 -6.18 -26.66
C PRO A 195 -20.82 -5.65 -26.83
N GLU A 196 -20.06 -6.17 -27.80
CA GLU A 196 -18.67 -5.75 -28.07
C GLU A 196 -18.56 -4.30 -28.56
N SER A 197 -19.65 -3.68 -29.03
CA SER A 197 -19.68 -2.25 -29.38
C SER A 197 -19.69 -1.32 -28.16
N LEU A 198 -19.92 -1.85 -26.96
CA LEU A 198 -20.10 -1.06 -25.75
C LEU A 198 -18.78 -0.42 -25.32
N ASN A 199 -18.82 0.90 -25.13
CA ASN A 199 -17.68 1.70 -24.72
C ASN A 199 -17.82 2.22 -23.28
N THR A 200 -19.03 2.61 -22.87
CA THR A 200 -19.25 3.26 -21.57
C THR A 200 -20.36 2.57 -20.77
N ILE A 201 -20.09 2.36 -19.48
CA ILE A 201 -21.05 1.89 -18.48
C ILE A 201 -21.08 2.92 -17.34
N GLY A 202 -22.21 3.59 -17.17
CA GLY A 202 -22.41 4.66 -16.20
C GLY A 202 -22.40 4.19 -14.75
N GLY A 203 -22.33 5.15 -13.84
CA GLY A 203 -22.42 4.94 -12.40
C GLY A 203 -23.78 4.35 -12.03
N ALA A 204 -23.79 3.35 -11.15
CA ALA A 204 -24.99 2.62 -10.74
C ALA A 204 -25.85 2.07 -11.91
N ALA A 205 -25.30 1.91 -13.12
CA ALA A 205 -26.08 1.56 -14.32
C ALA A 205 -26.93 0.29 -14.15
N PHE A 206 -26.41 -0.71 -13.44
CA PHE A 206 -27.08 -1.98 -13.13
C PHE A 206 -27.21 -2.22 -11.61
N TYR A 207 -27.11 -1.17 -10.81
CA TYR A 207 -27.19 -1.26 -9.35
C TYR A 207 -28.48 -1.95 -8.89
N ASP A 208 -28.37 -2.87 -7.94
CA ASP A 208 -29.47 -3.61 -7.30
C ASP A 208 -30.39 -4.32 -8.32
N ASN A 209 -29.93 -5.49 -8.77
CA ASN A 209 -30.58 -6.37 -9.73
C ASN A 209 -30.40 -7.85 -9.34
N ASN A 210 -30.99 -8.77 -10.10
CA ASN A 210 -30.97 -10.21 -9.80
C ASN A 210 -30.43 -11.05 -10.98
N PHE A 211 -29.46 -10.52 -11.72
CA PHE A 211 -28.80 -11.25 -12.81
C PHE A 211 -28.15 -12.53 -12.26
N THR A 212 -27.83 -13.47 -13.13
CA THR A 212 -27.19 -14.74 -12.76
C THR A 212 -26.06 -15.09 -13.73
N GLY A 213 -25.23 -16.05 -13.34
CA GLY A 213 -24.15 -16.54 -14.20
C GLY A 213 -22.96 -15.58 -14.27
N ASP A 214 -22.20 -15.70 -15.35
CA ASP A 214 -20.95 -14.98 -15.58
C ASP A 214 -21.22 -13.54 -16.02
N LEU A 215 -20.31 -12.63 -15.67
CA LEU A 215 -20.22 -11.30 -16.25
C LEU A 215 -18.90 -11.16 -17.01
N THR A 216 -19.00 -10.83 -18.31
CA THR A 216 -17.85 -10.46 -19.13
C THR A 216 -17.95 -9.00 -19.53
N ILE A 217 -16.97 -8.20 -19.15
CA ILE A 217 -16.82 -6.82 -19.66
C ILE A 217 -16.03 -6.89 -20.99
N PRO A 218 -16.60 -6.41 -22.12
CA PRO A 218 -15.99 -6.52 -23.44
C PRO A 218 -14.76 -5.60 -23.61
N GLU A 219 -13.93 -5.87 -24.63
CA GLU A 219 -12.62 -5.23 -24.81
C GLU A 219 -12.69 -3.71 -25.02
N ASN A 220 -13.76 -3.23 -25.66
CA ASN A 220 -13.94 -1.83 -26.05
C ASN A 220 -14.43 -0.93 -24.92
N VAL A 221 -14.77 -1.49 -23.75
CA VAL A 221 -15.23 -0.69 -22.61
C VAL A 221 -14.07 0.14 -22.06
N SER A 222 -14.15 1.45 -22.21
CA SER A 222 -13.17 2.40 -21.70
C SER A 222 -13.53 2.93 -20.30
N HIS A 223 -14.80 2.80 -19.90
CA HIS A 223 -15.31 3.39 -18.67
C HIS A 223 -16.32 2.48 -17.96
N ILE A 224 -16.11 2.28 -16.64
CA ILE A 224 -17.08 1.68 -15.72
C ILE A 224 -17.27 2.65 -14.54
N GLY A 225 -18.50 3.10 -14.34
CA GLY A 225 -18.88 4.02 -13.27
C GLY A 225 -18.81 3.42 -11.87
N ALA A 226 -18.80 4.28 -10.85
CA ALA A 226 -18.90 3.85 -9.45
C ALA A 226 -20.23 3.11 -9.22
N SER A 227 -20.21 2.05 -8.42
CA SER A 227 -21.37 1.19 -8.14
C SER A 227 -22.06 0.60 -9.40
N ALA A 228 -21.43 0.62 -10.59
CA ALA A 228 -22.07 0.24 -11.85
C ALA A 228 -22.81 -1.11 -11.81
N PHE A 229 -22.26 -2.09 -11.10
CA PHE A 229 -22.84 -3.41 -10.90
C PHE A 229 -22.99 -3.76 -9.41
N GLU A 230 -23.05 -2.79 -8.51
CA GLU A 230 -23.24 -3.09 -7.09
C GLU A 230 -24.57 -3.82 -6.87
N SER A 231 -24.55 -4.93 -6.12
CA SER A 231 -25.70 -5.78 -5.84
C SER A 231 -26.43 -6.26 -7.11
N ALA A 232 -25.73 -6.42 -8.24
CA ALA A 232 -26.37 -6.78 -9.52
C ALA A 232 -26.77 -8.27 -9.63
N GLY A 233 -26.39 -9.11 -8.68
CA GLY A 233 -26.86 -10.49 -8.54
C GLY A 233 -26.00 -11.59 -9.18
N PHE A 234 -25.00 -11.24 -10.00
CA PHE A 234 -24.16 -12.21 -10.71
C PHE A 234 -23.58 -13.29 -9.80
N THR A 235 -23.53 -14.54 -10.28
CA THR A 235 -23.16 -15.72 -9.46
C THR A 235 -21.95 -16.50 -9.97
N GLY A 236 -21.51 -16.25 -11.21
CA GLY A 236 -20.45 -17.01 -11.87
C GLY A 236 -19.07 -16.36 -11.79
N ASN A 237 -18.37 -16.35 -12.92
CA ASN A 237 -17.08 -15.69 -13.12
C ASN A 237 -17.24 -14.19 -13.39
N LEU A 238 -16.21 -13.42 -13.05
CA LEU A 238 -16.03 -12.06 -13.55
C LEU A 238 -14.79 -12.00 -14.44
N ILE A 239 -15.00 -11.64 -15.72
CA ILE A 239 -13.92 -11.49 -16.71
C ILE A 239 -13.93 -10.06 -17.22
N ILE A 240 -12.87 -9.30 -16.95
CA ILE A 240 -12.71 -7.93 -17.44
C ILE A 240 -11.66 -7.93 -18.55
N LYS A 241 -12.10 -7.87 -19.82
CA LYS A 241 -11.20 -7.93 -20.98
C LYS A 241 -10.64 -6.56 -21.41
N CYS A 242 -11.32 -5.47 -21.02
CA CYS A 242 -10.92 -4.13 -21.40
C CYS A 242 -9.64 -3.64 -20.73
N LYS A 243 -9.03 -2.61 -21.30
CA LYS A 243 -7.74 -2.05 -20.87
C LYS A 243 -7.89 -0.93 -19.82
N LEU A 244 -8.69 -1.16 -18.79
CA LEU A 244 -8.88 -0.19 -17.72
C LEU A 244 -7.61 -0.03 -16.87
N THR A 245 -7.36 1.20 -16.43
CA THR A 245 -6.28 1.55 -15.49
C THR A 245 -6.79 1.67 -14.06
N TYR A 246 -8.09 1.95 -13.87
CA TYR A 246 -8.72 2.09 -12.57
C TYR A 246 -10.10 1.42 -12.53
N LEU A 247 -10.35 0.61 -11.50
CA LEU A 247 -11.70 0.16 -11.16
C LEU A 247 -12.27 1.10 -10.10
N LYS A 248 -13.41 1.70 -10.39
CA LYS A 248 -14.06 2.68 -9.50
C LYS A 248 -14.67 2.02 -8.26
N ASP A 249 -14.89 2.87 -7.26
CA ASP A 249 -15.46 2.47 -5.97
C ASP A 249 -16.77 1.71 -6.14
N GLN A 250 -16.93 0.65 -5.36
CA GLN A 250 -18.12 -0.20 -5.28
C GLN A 250 -18.56 -0.86 -6.61
N ALA A 251 -17.78 -0.77 -7.70
CA ALA A 251 -18.23 -1.17 -9.04
C ALA A 251 -18.86 -2.57 -9.12
N PHE A 252 -18.40 -3.53 -8.30
CA PHE A 252 -18.91 -4.90 -8.22
C PHE A 252 -19.26 -5.32 -6.78
N SER A 253 -19.48 -4.36 -5.88
CA SER A 253 -19.77 -4.61 -4.46
C SER A 253 -21.04 -5.46 -4.29
N ASN A 254 -21.05 -6.37 -3.32
CA ASN A 254 -22.17 -7.25 -2.97
C ASN A 254 -22.73 -8.10 -4.14
N CYS A 255 -21.93 -8.34 -5.19
CA CYS A 255 -22.28 -9.35 -6.19
C CYS A 255 -22.06 -10.76 -5.64
N GLY A 256 -22.96 -11.68 -5.98
CA GLY A 256 -22.95 -13.07 -5.53
C GLY A 256 -21.92 -13.96 -6.24
N PHE A 257 -20.85 -13.41 -6.83
CA PHE A 257 -19.89 -14.16 -7.63
C PHE A 257 -19.35 -15.35 -6.84
N THR A 258 -19.28 -16.53 -7.46
CA THR A 258 -18.71 -17.76 -6.86
C THR A 258 -17.62 -18.40 -7.73
N GLY A 259 -17.40 -17.86 -8.93
CA GLY A 259 -16.38 -18.31 -9.86
C GLY A 259 -15.04 -17.61 -9.68
N THR A 260 -14.27 -17.56 -10.77
CA THR A 260 -12.95 -16.91 -10.83
C THR A 260 -13.05 -15.42 -11.14
N LEU A 261 -12.03 -14.67 -10.71
CA LEU A 261 -11.83 -13.27 -11.02
C LEU A 261 -10.66 -13.11 -12.00
N SER A 262 -10.92 -12.52 -13.18
CA SER A 262 -9.90 -12.17 -14.17
C SER A 262 -9.86 -10.65 -14.36
N LEU A 263 -8.73 -10.07 -13.96
CA LEU A 263 -8.45 -8.63 -14.03
C LEU A 263 -7.51 -8.32 -15.21
N PRO A 264 -7.60 -7.13 -15.82
CA PRO A 264 -6.73 -6.76 -16.93
C PRO A 264 -5.33 -6.34 -16.46
N ASP A 265 -4.31 -6.67 -17.24
CA ASP A 265 -2.90 -6.38 -16.92
C ASP A 265 -2.57 -4.89 -16.87
N THR A 266 -3.41 -4.04 -17.48
CA THR A 266 -3.26 -2.57 -17.49
C THR A 266 -3.70 -1.90 -16.20
N LEU A 267 -4.32 -2.64 -15.27
CA LEU A 267 -4.89 -2.06 -14.07
C LEU A 267 -3.80 -1.59 -13.11
N THR A 268 -3.87 -0.32 -12.71
CA THR A 268 -2.92 0.32 -11.79
C THR A 268 -3.50 0.59 -10.41
N ALA A 269 -4.83 0.63 -10.27
CA ALA A 269 -5.48 0.82 -8.98
C ALA A 269 -6.87 0.16 -8.90
N ILE A 270 -7.26 -0.24 -7.69
CA ILE A 270 -8.58 -0.78 -7.35
C ILE A 270 -9.21 0.15 -6.31
N GLY A 271 -10.40 0.68 -6.61
CA GLY A 271 -11.14 1.58 -5.74
C GLY A 271 -11.65 0.93 -4.46
N GLY A 272 -12.15 1.78 -3.56
CA GLY A 272 -12.73 1.33 -2.29
C GLY A 272 -13.95 0.44 -2.53
N TYR A 273 -14.10 -0.60 -1.72
CA TYR A 273 -15.28 -1.49 -1.71
C TYR A 273 -15.55 -2.23 -3.04
N THR A 274 -14.66 -2.16 -4.04
CA THR A 274 -14.87 -2.62 -5.42
C THR A 274 -15.46 -4.03 -5.54
N PHE A 275 -14.92 -5.00 -4.78
CA PHE A 275 -15.33 -6.39 -4.75
C PHE A 275 -15.86 -6.82 -3.38
N LYS A 276 -16.30 -5.89 -2.53
CA LYS A 276 -16.79 -6.21 -1.19
C LYS A 276 -17.87 -7.30 -1.27
N ASN A 277 -17.80 -8.27 -0.36
CA ASN A 277 -18.72 -9.40 -0.20
C ASN A 277 -18.89 -10.27 -1.46
N CYS A 278 -17.91 -10.33 -2.36
CA CYS A 278 -17.91 -11.28 -3.47
C CYS A 278 -17.31 -12.63 -3.07
N GLY A 279 -17.96 -13.74 -3.44
CA GLY A 279 -17.53 -15.10 -3.09
C GLY A 279 -16.54 -15.73 -4.08
N PHE A 280 -15.67 -14.94 -4.73
CA PHE A 280 -14.72 -15.45 -5.73
C PHE A 280 -13.87 -16.61 -5.18
N THR A 281 -13.61 -17.60 -6.02
CA THR A 281 -12.85 -18.81 -5.69
C THR A 281 -11.50 -18.86 -6.40
N GLY A 282 -10.63 -19.76 -5.93
CA GLY A 282 -9.28 -19.95 -6.45
C GLY A 282 -8.29 -18.94 -5.88
N SER A 283 -7.12 -18.83 -6.51
CA SER A 283 -6.08 -17.91 -6.07
C SER A 283 -6.28 -16.52 -6.66
N LEU A 284 -6.25 -15.49 -5.81
CA LEU A 284 -6.32 -14.10 -6.25
C LEU A 284 -5.03 -13.69 -6.96
N GLN A 285 -5.13 -13.42 -8.26
CA GLN A 285 -4.03 -12.88 -9.06
C GLN A 285 -4.24 -11.38 -9.27
N LEU A 286 -3.36 -10.57 -8.69
CA LEU A 286 -3.37 -9.12 -8.90
C LEU A 286 -2.46 -8.75 -10.10
N PRO A 287 -2.90 -7.85 -11.00
CA PRO A 287 -2.07 -7.37 -12.10
C PRO A 287 -0.75 -6.77 -11.62
N ALA A 288 0.33 -7.01 -12.38
CA ALA A 288 1.69 -6.62 -11.98
C ALA A 288 1.88 -5.10 -11.81
N GLY A 289 1.05 -4.29 -12.48
CA GLY A 289 1.06 -2.83 -12.46
C GLY A 289 0.30 -2.18 -11.29
N ILE A 290 -0.35 -2.96 -10.41
CA ILE A 290 -1.14 -2.39 -9.30
C ILE A 290 -0.24 -1.66 -8.32
N THR A 291 -0.61 -0.41 -8.03
CA THR A 291 0.07 0.51 -7.11
C THR A 291 -0.74 0.81 -5.86
N SER A 292 -2.08 0.73 -5.94
CA SER A 292 -2.98 1.05 -4.84
C SER A 292 -4.19 0.11 -4.80
N ILE A 293 -4.54 -0.29 -3.57
CA ILE A 293 -5.70 -1.14 -3.26
C ILE A 293 -6.55 -0.40 -2.21
N GLY A 294 -7.74 0.00 -2.60
CA GLY A 294 -8.64 0.85 -1.81
C GLY A 294 -9.19 0.19 -0.55
N GLU A 295 -9.79 1.03 0.31
CA GLU A 295 -10.46 0.61 1.53
C GLU A 295 -11.50 -0.49 1.25
N SER A 296 -11.49 -1.57 2.04
CA SER A 296 -12.47 -2.65 1.97
C SER A 296 -12.67 -3.27 0.57
N SER A 297 -11.71 -3.14 -0.35
CA SER A 297 -11.89 -3.52 -1.75
C SER A 297 -12.21 -5.00 -1.95
N PHE A 298 -11.70 -5.89 -1.10
CA PHE A 298 -11.98 -7.33 -1.05
C PHE A 298 -12.56 -7.74 0.32
N PHE A 299 -13.19 -6.81 1.04
CA PHE A 299 -13.81 -7.11 2.34
C PHE A 299 -14.81 -8.26 2.20
N GLY A 300 -14.70 -9.28 3.03
CA GLY A 300 -15.65 -10.41 3.04
C GLY A 300 -15.50 -11.38 1.87
N CYS A 301 -14.46 -11.25 1.02
CA CYS A 301 -14.16 -12.20 -0.04
C CYS A 301 -13.55 -13.49 0.55
N ASN A 302 -14.40 -14.28 1.18
CA ASN A 302 -14.00 -15.38 2.07
C ASN A 302 -13.57 -16.67 1.35
N SER A 303 -13.71 -16.75 0.03
CA SER A 303 -13.54 -17.99 -0.75
C SER A 303 -12.24 -18.04 -1.59
N PHE A 304 -11.45 -16.96 -1.59
CA PHE A 304 -10.10 -16.99 -2.15
C PHE A 304 -9.21 -17.94 -1.34
N THR A 305 -8.43 -18.77 -2.03
CA THR A 305 -7.55 -19.78 -1.43
C THR A 305 -6.10 -19.62 -1.87
N GLY A 306 -5.19 -20.24 -1.12
CA GLY A 306 -3.76 -20.21 -1.41
C GLY A 306 -3.08 -18.96 -0.87
N GLU A 307 -1.91 -18.64 -1.43
CA GLU A 307 -1.11 -17.50 -1.03
C GLU A 307 -1.42 -16.28 -1.89
N LEU A 308 -1.62 -15.14 -1.23
CA LEU A 308 -1.79 -13.85 -1.87
C LEU A 308 -0.43 -13.18 -2.08
N TYR A 309 -0.05 -12.90 -3.33
CA TYR A 309 1.17 -12.18 -3.67
C TYR A 309 0.84 -10.73 -4.04
N LEU A 310 1.34 -9.77 -3.26
CA LEU A 310 1.21 -8.34 -3.57
C LEU A 310 2.31 -7.94 -4.56
N PRO A 311 1.98 -7.37 -5.73
CA PRO A 311 2.97 -6.88 -6.68
C PRO A 311 3.91 -5.84 -6.06
N LYS A 312 5.16 -5.79 -6.56
CA LYS A 312 6.17 -4.84 -6.06
C LYS A 312 5.73 -3.36 -6.11
N PRO A 313 5.01 -2.87 -7.14
CA PRO A 313 4.62 -1.46 -7.20
C PRO A 313 3.61 -1.02 -6.15
N VAL A 314 2.97 -1.94 -5.41
CA VAL A 314 1.98 -1.58 -4.38
C VAL A 314 2.64 -0.75 -3.28
N THR A 315 2.17 0.48 -3.10
CA THR A 315 2.66 1.41 -2.06
C THR A 315 1.70 1.52 -0.88
N GLU A 316 0.41 1.28 -1.09
CA GLU A 316 -0.63 1.43 -0.07
C GLU A 316 -1.69 0.32 -0.18
N ILE A 317 -2.10 -0.19 0.98
CA ILE A 317 -3.26 -1.07 1.15
C ILE A 317 -4.23 -0.38 2.10
N GLY A 318 -5.47 -0.16 1.67
CA GLY A 318 -6.50 0.55 2.43
C GLY A 318 -6.99 -0.18 3.69
N GLU A 319 -7.70 0.54 4.56
CA GLU A 319 -8.36 -0.05 5.74
C GLU A 319 -9.23 -1.23 5.31
N LYS A 320 -9.12 -2.36 6.00
CA LYS A 320 -9.92 -3.57 5.78
C LYS A 320 -9.91 -4.15 4.35
N ALA A 321 -8.94 -3.78 3.51
CA ALA A 321 -8.90 -4.16 2.09
C ALA A 321 -9.13 -5.66 1.85
N PHE A 322 -8.52 -6.54 2.65
CA PHE A 322 -8.67 -8.00 2.61
C PHE A 322 -9.30 -8.57 3.89
N TYR A 323 -9.94 -7.73 4.71
CA TYR A 323 -10.56 -8.21 5.94
C TYR A 323 -11.69 -9.20 5.61
N GLY A 324 -11.72 -10.35 6.28
CA GLY A 324 -12.69 -11.41 5.98
C GLY A 324 -12.32 -12.32 4.80
N CYS A 325 -11.14 -12.15 4.18
CA CYS A 325 -10.54 -13.15 3.27
C CYS A 325 -10.00 -14.36 4.05
N SER A 326 -10.86 -15.06 4.78
CA SER A 326 -10.51 -16.06 5.78
C SER A 326 -9.93 -17.37 5.23
N SER A 327 -10.10 -17.65 3.93
CA SER A 327 -9.57 -18.87 3.29
C SER A 327 -8.19 -18.70 2.64
N LEU A 328 -7.61 -17.50 2.68
CA LEU A 328 -6.21 -17.31 2.30
C LEU A 328 -5.29 -17.98 3.32
N ASN A 329 -4.24 -18.64 2.83
CA ASN A 329 -3.28 -19.36 3.66
C ASN A 329 -2.20 -18.43 4.23
N SER A 330 -1.80 -17.43 3.44
CA SER A 330 -0.79 -16.43 3.76
C SER A 330 -0.87 -15.26 2.78
N ALA A 331 -0.23 -14.14 3.12
CA ALA A 331 0.03 -13.05 2.18
C ALA A 331 1.52 -12.65 2.19
N HIS A 332 2.09 -12.51 1.00
CA HIS A 332 3.45 -12.00 0.78
C HIS A 332 3.40 -10.54 0.32
N LEU A 333 3.95 -9.63 1.12
CA LEU A 333 3.90 -8.19 0.91
C LEU A 333 5.15 -7.69 0.16
N GLY A 334 4.93 -6.92 -0.92
CA GLY A 334 5.98 -6.37 -1.76
C GLY A 334 6.80 -5.26 -1.09
N SER A 335 8.05 -5.09 -1.53
CA SER A 335 9.04 -4.20 -0.89
C SER A 335 8.72 -2.71 -0.96
N ASN A 336 7.89 -2.24 -1.89
CA ASN A 336 7.58 -0.80 -1.99
C ASN A 336 6.49 -0.36 -1.01
N LEU A 337 5.83 -1.29 -0.32
CA LEU A 337 4.72 -0.99 0.59
C LEU A 337 5.15 0.03 1.65
N GLN A 338 4.38 1.10 1.78
CA GLN A 338 4.63 2.22 2.69
C GLN A 338 3.58 2.33 3.78
N LYS A 339 2.36 1.89 3.48
CA LYS A 339 1.21 2.04 4.37
C LYS A 339 0.32 0.80 4.36
N LEU A 340 0.00 0.33 5.56
CA LEU A 340 -1.04 -0.66 5.84
C LEU A 340 -2.19 0.04 6.56
N GLY A 341 -3.38 -0.01 5.97
CA GLY A 341 -4.61 0.44 6.61
C GLY A 341 -4.97 -0.43 7.80
N ILE A 342 -5.75 0.12 8.73
CA ILE A 342 -6.22 -0.60 9.92
C ILE A 342 -6.95 -1.88 9.48
N GLN A 343 -6.63 -3.02 10.11
CA GLN A 343 -7.26 -4.32 9.80
C GLN A 343 -7.23 -4.71 8.31
N ALA A 344 -6.25 -4.22 7.52
CA ALA A 344 -6.11 -4.53 6.09
C ALA A 344 -6.18 -6.04 5.77
N PHE A 345 -5.74 -6.90 6.68
CA PHE A 345 -5.79 -8.36 6.57
C PHE A 345 -6.50 -9.00 7.78
N PRO A 346 -7.04 -10.22 7.67
CA PRO A 346 -7.54 -10.98 8.81
C PRO A 346 -6.44 -11.16 9.87
N GLU A 347 -6.79 -11.05 11.16
CA GLU A 347 -5.81 -11.11 12.26
C GLU A 347 -5.02 -12.43 12.30
N SER A 348 -5.63 -13.52 11.83
CA SER A 348 -5.00 -14.85 11.80
C SER A 348 -4.18 -15.13 10.54
N LEU A 349 -4.17 -14.22 9.55
CA LEU A 349 -3.50 -14.46 8.27
C LEU A 349 -1.98 -14.26 8.43
N PRO A 350 -1.16 -15.29 8.18
CA PRO A 350 0.30 -15.13 8.18
C PRO A 350 0.74 -14.13 7.12
N LEU A 351 1.46 -13.09 7.54
CA LEU A 351 2.07 -12.09 6.67
C LEU A 351 3.57 -12.35 6.54
N SER A 352 4.10 -12.27 5.33
CA SER A 352 5.54 -12.38 5.05
C SER A 352 6.01 -11.28 4.11
N THR A 353 7.31 -11.00 4.12
CA THR A 353 7.95 -10.07 3.18
C THR A 353 9.45 -10.37 3.12
N ASP A 354 10.08 -10.00 2.00
CA ASP A 354 11.54 -10.01 1.84
C ASP A 354 12.18 -8.63 2.08
N SER A 355 11.39 -7.68 2.61
CA SER A 355 11.79 -6.30 2.87
C SER A 355 11.86 -6.04 4.38
N PRO A 356 13.07 -5.81 4.95
CA PRO A 356 13.21 -5.43 6.35
C PRO A 356 12.40 -4.18 6.71
N ARG A 357 12.28 -3.22 5.78
CA ARG A 357 11.45 -2.01 5.97
C ARG A 357 9.97 -2.36 6.09
N VAL A 358 9.45 -3.20 5.19
CA VAL A 358 8.06 -3.63 5.23
C VAL A 358 7.80 -4.53 6.45
N GLN A 359 8.79 -5.27 6.95
CA GLN A 359 8.60 -6.01 8.20
C GLN A 359 8.33 -5.06 9.37
N LEU A 360 9.09 -3.96 9.51
CA LEU A 360 8.82 -3.00 10.58
C LEU A 360 7.38 -2.46 10.50
N LEU A 361 6.89 -2.25 9.28
CA LEU A 361 5.50 -1.89 9.03
C LEU A 361 4.52 -3.00 9.47
N ILE A 362 4.81 -4.28 9.17
CA ILE A 362 4.01 -5.44 9.62
C ILE A 362 3.99 -5.54 11.15
N ASN A 363 5.13 -5.41 11.82
CA ASN A 363 5.23 -5.51 13.28
C ASN A 363 4.41 -4.42 13.96
N THR A 364 4.49 -3.19 13.43
CA THR A 364 3.67 -2.05 13.86
C THR A 364 2.18 -2.34 13.63
N TYR A 365 1.84 -2.85 12.45
CA TYR A 365 0.47 -3.20 12.07
C TYR A 365 -0.15 -4.27 12.97
N LEU A 366 0.61 -5.32 13.33
CA LEU A 366 0.13 -6.41 14.18
C LEU A 366 0.20 -6.09 15.68
N ASN A 367 0.73 -4.92 16.07
CA ASN A 367 1.09 -4.60 17.46
C ASN A 367 1.94 -5.70 18.11
N GLN A 368 2.80 -6.37 17.33
CA GLN A 368 3.64 -7.45 17.81
C GLN A 368 5.04 -6.92 18.12
N ASN A 369 5.49 -7.14 19.36
CA ASN A 369 6.89 -6.93 19.77
C ASN A 369 7.82 -8.09 19.32
N ALA A 370 7.30 -9.06 18.56
CA ALA A 370 8.03 -10.22 18.11
C ALA A 370 8.78 -9.92 16.80
N ILE A 371 10.10 -10.04 16.85
CA ILE A 371 10.97 -9.97 15.67
C ILE A 371 10.75 -11.26 14.87
N ALA A 372 9.88 -11.21 13.85
CA ALA A 372 9.69 -12.32 12.93
C ALA A 372 11.00 -12.67 12.22
N ASP A 373 11.18 -13.95 11.89
CA ASP A 373 12.26 -14.45 11.02
C ASP A 373 12.11 -13.87 9.60
N THR A 374 12.64 -12.67 9.43
CA THR A 374 12.59 -11.84 8.23
C THR A 374 13.58 -12.28 7.18
N SER A 375 13.23 -12.14 5.91
CA SER A 375 14.19 -12.28 4.80
C SER A 375 14.75 -10.91 4.40
N TRP A 376 16.00 -10.89 3.95
CA TRP A 376 16.56 -9.77 3.20
C TRP A 376 17.21 -10.29 1.91
N ASN A 377 16.89 -9.65 0.79
CA ASN A 377 17.35 -10.04 -0.55
C ASN A 377 18.46 -9.12 -1.12
N GLY A 378 19.01 -8.21 -0.31
CA GLY A 378 20.12 -7.33 -0.70
C GLY A 378 19.77 -6.19 -1.65
N LYS A 379 18.49 -6.00 -2.00
CA LYS A 379 18.07 -4.99 -3.01
C LYS A 379 17.71 -3.64 -2.45
N GLU A 380 17.55 -3.52 -1.14
CA GLU A 380 17.21 -2.27 -0.44
C GLU A 380 18.08 -2.06 0.81
N ASP A 381 18.10 -0.82 1.28
CA ASP A 381 18.70 -0.47 2.56
C ASP A 381 17.94 -1.11 3.72
N VAL A 382 18.67 -1.42 4.79
CA VAL A 382 18.11 -1.98 6.01
C VAL A 382 17.98 -0.84 7.03
N PRO A 383 16.75 -0.45 7.43
CA PRO A 383 16.54 0.67 8.34
C PRO A 383 17.02 0.34 9.76
N ASP A 384 17.18 1.39 10.57
CA ASP A 384 17.61 1.27 11.97
C ASP A 384 16.67 0.32 12.76
N GLY A 385 17.25 -0.53 13.61
CA GLY A 385 16.53 -1.50 14.44
C GLY A 385 15.94 -2.70 13.70
N ALA A 386 16.05 -2.80 12.38
CA ALA A 386 15.52 -3.94 11.63
C ALA A 386 16.38 -5.19 11.79
N VAL A 387 15.75 -6.33 12.04
CA VAL A 387 16.42 -7.65 12.00
C VAL A 387 16.03 -8.35 10.71
N ALA A 388 16.95 -9.06 10.06
CA ALA A 388 16.67 -9.92 8.90
C ALA A 388 17.70 -11.03 8.68
N THR A 389 17.30 -12.05 7.94
CA THR A 389 18.07 -13.26 7.60
C THR A 389 18.22 -13.38 6.08
N VAL A 390 19.40 -13.76 5.60
CA VAL A 390 19.63 -14.11 4.19
C VAL A 390 19.11 -15.52 3.95
N LYS A 391 17.92 -15.66 3.32
CA LYS A 391 17.27 -16.97 3.11
C LYS A 391 17.68 -17.69 1.81
N GLN A 392 18.28 -16.96 0.87
CA GLN A 392 18.84 -17.48 -0.37
C GLN A 392 20.11 -16.71 -0.72
N ASP A 393 20.96 -17.27 -1.59
CA ASP A 393 22.16 -16.59 -2.06
C ASP A 393 21.83 -15.18 -2.57
N THR A 394 22.43 -14.18 -1.92
CA THR A 394 22.05 -12.79 -2.07
C THR A 394 23.26 -12.00 -2.53
N THR A 395 23.09 -11.19 -3.58
CA THR A 395 24.14 -10.31 -4.10
C THR A 395 23.68 -8.86 -4.01
N ILE A 396 24.45 -8.05 -3.30
CA ILE A 396 24.26 -6.60 -3.17
C ILE A 396 24.94 -5.94 -4.37
N THR A 397 24.13 -5.27 -5.19
CA THR A 397 24.60 -4.51 -6.36
C THR A 397 24.35 -3.02 -6.14
N GLY A 398 25.41 -2.22 -6.27
CA GLY A 398 25.40 -0.79 -5.94
C GLY A 398 25.53 -0.48 -4.45
N ASP A 399 25.33 0.79 -4.11
CA ASP A 399 25.54 1.28 -2.74
C ASP A 399 24.34 0.92 -1.86
N ARG A 400 24.58 0.38 -0.67
CA ARG A 400 23.57 0.03 0.33
C ARG A 400 24.01 0.39 1.74
N ARG A 401 23.04 0.61 2.63
CA ARG A 401 23.26 0.87 4.05
C ARG A 401 22.50 -0.10 4.94
N ILE A 402 23.14 -0.54 6.01
CA ILE A 402 22.54 -1.21 7.16
C ILE A 402 22.59 -0.24 8.34
N GLY A 403 21.41 0.17 8.81
CA GLY A 403 21.21 1.16 9.85
C GLY A 403 21.72 0.74 11.24
N THR A 404 21.75 1.68 12.17
CA THR A 404 22.13 1.42 13.56
C THR A 404 21.13 0.47 14.23
N GLU A 405 21.58 -0.38 15.14
CA GLU A 405 20.76 -1.42 15.80
C GLU A 405 20.14 -2.48 14.88
N ALA A 406 20.32 -2.37 13.56
CA ALA A 406 19.88 -3.40 12.63
C ALA A 406 20.75 -4.66 12.76
N VAL A 407 20.16 -5.84 12.56
CA VAL A 407 20.87 -7.13 12.64
C VAL A 407 20.58 -7.96 11.40
N ILE A 408 21.59 -8.20 10.58
CA ILE A 408 21.51 -9.13 9.45
C ILE A 408 22.17 -10.46 9.81
N THR A 409 21.47 -11.58 9.62
CA THR A 409 22.02 -12.93 9.81
C THR A 409 22.24 -13.58 8.45
N VAL A 410 23.47 -14.00 8.16
CA VAL A 410 23.81 -14.91 7.06
C VAL A 410 23.91 -16.31 7.66
N PRO A 411 22.87 -17.15 7.53
CA PRO A 411 22.83 -18.45 8.19
C PRO A 411 23.85 -19.43 7.58
N SER A 412 24.13 -20.51 8.30
CA SER A 412 25.00 -21.59 7.79
C SER A 412 24.49 -22.10 6.43
N GLY A 413 25.39 -22.16 5.44
CA GLY A 413 25.07 -22.55 4.07
C GLY A 413 24.54 -21.42 3.18
N GLY A 414 24.15 -20.26 3.74
CA GLY A 414 23.77 -19.08 2.96
C GLY A 414 24.98 -18.30 2.48
N ILE A 415 24.86 -17.65 1.33
CA ILE A 415 25.90 -16.77 0.76
C ILE A 415 25.38 -15.34 0.65
N LEU A 416 26.16 -14.39 1.18
CA LEU A 416 25.98 -12.96 0.94
C LEU A 416 27.18 -12.44 0.16
N THR A 417 26.94 -11.90 -1.04
CA THR A 417 27.97 -11.29 -1.89
C THR A 417 27.79 -9.78 -1.92
N VAL A 418 28.86 -9.03 -1.70
CA VAL A 418 28.92 -7.57 -1.75
C VAL A 418 29.73 -7.16 -2.98
N ASP A 419 29.06 -6.85 -4.09
CA ASP A 419 29.70 -6.36 -5.33
C ASP A 419 29.76 -4.82 -5.40
N GLY A 420 28.91 -4.12 -4.63
CA GLY A 420 28.89 -2.67 -4.50
C GLY A 420 29.54 -2.15 -3.21
N ASN A 421 29.11 -0.98 -2.74
CA ASN A 421 29.55 -0.42 -1.45
C ASN A 421 28.49 -0.70 -0.38
N LEU A 422 28.84 -1.42 0.69
CA LEU A 422 27.95 -1.67 1.82
C LEU A 422 28.43 -0.89 3.05
N VAL A 423 27.63 0.07 3.51
CA VAL A 423 27.83 0.78 4.78
C VAL A 423 27.06 0.06 5.87
N VAL A 424 27.71 -0.33 6.96
CA VAL A 424 27.13 -1.10 8.05
C VAL A 424 27.35 -0.34 9.35
N ASP A 425 26.28 0.24 9.87
CA ASP A 425 26.27 0.91 11.18
C ASP A 425 25.67 0.03 12.28
N GLY A 426 24.94 -1.02 11.90
CA GLY A 426 24.41 -2.06 12.77
C GLY A 426 25.30 -3.30 12.88
N MET A 427 24.72 -4.49 12.81
CA MET A 427 25.40 -5.78 12.94
C MET A 427 25.12 -6.69 11.75
N ILE A 428 26.15 -7.37 11.26
CA ILE A 428 26.00 -8.55 10.40
C ILE A 428 26.58 -9.74 11.13
N SER A 429 25.78 -10.78 11.38
CA SER A 429 26.20 -12.07 11.91
C SER A 429 26.33 -13.08 10.77
N VAL A 430 27.51 -13.68 10.60
CA VAL A 430 27.83 -14.58 9.48
C VAL A 430 28.17 -15.97 10.00
N GLU A 431 27.23 -16.90 9.87
CA GLU A 431 27.45 -18.35 10.05
C GLU A 431 27.65 -19.08 8.70
N GLY A 432 27.27 -18.44 7.59
CA GLY A 432 27.47 -18.90 6.22
C GLY A 432 28.73 -18.33 5.56
N THR A 433 28.62 -17.86 4.31
CA THR A 433 29.72 -17.20 3.58
C THR A 433 29.39 -15.75 3.25
N LEU A 434 30.30 -14.83 3.57
CA LEU A 434 30.29 -13.45 3.09
C LEU A 434 31.41 -13.27 2.06
N VAL A 435 31.06 -12.88 0.83
CA VAL A 435 32.00 -12.54 -0.24
C VAL A 435 31.97 -11.03 -0.44
N ILE A 436 33.12 -10.37 -0.50
CA ILE A 436 33.25 -8.93 -0.64
C ILE A 436 34.14 -8.67 -1.86
N ASN A 437 33.51 -8.33 -2.98
CA ASN A 437 34.18 -7.93 -4.21
C ASN A 437 34.27 -6.40 -4.35
N GLY A 438 33.30 -5.68 -3.75
CA GLY A 438 33.28 -4.22 -3.66
C GLY A 438 33.89 -3.70 -2.36
N SER A 439 33.20 -2.80 -1.66
CA SER A 439 33.68 -2.23 -0.39
C SER A 439 32.71 -2.46 0.77
N LEU A 440 33.28 -2.61 1.97
CA LEU A 440 32.55 -2.72 3.23
C LEU A 440 33.06 -1.63 4.18
N SER A 441 32.16 -0.82 4.73
CA SER A 441 32.50 0.30 5.62
C SER A 441 31.44 0.50 6.71
N GLY A 442 31.65 1.40 7.67
CA GLY A 442 30.63 1.82 8.65
C GLY A 442 31.05 1.64 10.11
N SER A 443 30.25 2.18 11.04
CA SER A 443 30.57 2.15 12.48
C SER A 443 30.15 0.86 13.19
N GLY A 444 29.46 -0.02 12.47
CA GLY A 444 28.85 -1.25 12.96
C GLY A 444 29.85 -2.40 13.16
N THR A 445 29.32 -3.60 13.35
CA THR A 445 30.11 -4.80 13.64
C THR A 445 29.76 -5.97 12.73
N LEU A 446 30.77 -6.57 12.11
CA LEU A 446 30.70 -7.86 11.45
C LEU A 446 31.09 -8.96 12.45
N ILE A 447 30.14 -9.82 12.83
CA ILE A 447 30.39 -11.00 13.66
C ILE A 447 30.52 -12.22 12.73
N ILE A 448 31.66 -12.89 12.79
CA ILE A 448 31.93 -14.09 12.02
C ILE A 448 31.84 -15.28 12.97
N GLY A 449 30.78 -16.06 12.79
CA GLY A 449 30.48 -17.25 13.56
C GLY A 449 31.51 -18.37 13.37
N VAL A 450 31.37 -19.44 14.16
CA VAL A 450 32.32 -20.58 14.16
C VAL A 450 32.43 -21.28 12.80
N ASN A 451 31.37 -21.23 12.00
CA ASN A 451 31.32 -21.77 10.65
C ASN A 451 31.36 -20.67 9.58
N GLY A 452 31.39 -19.41 10.00
CA GLY A 452 31.38 -18.24 9.13
C GLY A 452 32.66 -18.15 8.31
N ARG A 453 32.49 -17.93 7.01
CA ARG A 453 33.60 -17.68 6.09
C ARG A 453 33.47 -16.27 5.52
N VAL A 454 34.57 -15.53 5.49
CA VAL A 454 34.64 -14.24 4.80
C VAL A 454 35.72 -14.31 3.72
N VAL A 455 35.39 -13.80 2.53
CA VAL A 455 36.30 -13.73 1.37
C VAL A 455 36.26 -12.30 0.85
N GLY A 456 37.33 -11.52 1.05
CA GLY A 456 37.42 -10.13 0.61
C GLY A 456 37.91 -9.18 1.70
N ASP A 457 37.88 -7.87 1.43
CA ASP A 457 38.40 -6.85 2.35
C ASP A 457 37.37 -6.44 3.40
N THR A 458 37.74 -6.52 4.68
CA THR A 458 36.93 -6.13 5.84
C THR A 458 37.53 -4.94 6.60
N SER A 459 38.59 -4.32 6.09
CA SER A 459 39.34 -3.27 6.80
C SER A 459 38.51 -2.03 7.17
N GLY A 460 37.43 -1.76 6.43
CA GLY A 460 36.55 -0.62 6.65
C GLY A 460 35.49 -0.80 7.76
N ILE A 461 35.40 -1.98 8.39
CA ILE A 461 34.42 -2.27 9.44
C ILE A 461 35.06 -2.97 10.64
N ARG A 462 34.47 -2.82 11.83
CA ARG A 462 34.86 -3.63 12.98
C ARG A 462 34.47 -5.10 12.78
N VAL A 463 35.43 -6.01 12.89
CA VAL A 463 35.20 -7.46 12.77
C VAL A 463 35.42 -8.18 14.09
N VAL A 464 34.56 -9.15 14.41
CA VAL A 464 34.64 -10.01 15.60
C VAL A 464 34.52 -11.47 15.16
N TYR A 465 35.51 -12.30 15.49
CA TYR A 465 35.49 -13.75 15.18
C TYR A 465 35.09 -14.58 16.40
N VAL A 466 34.22 -15.57 16.19
CA VAL A 466 33.81 -16.55 17.20
C VAL A 466 34.52 -17.88 16.90
N SER A 467 35.45 -18.33 17.76
CA SER A 467 36.25 -19.55 17.54
C SER A 467 35.84 -20.74 18.42
N ARG A 468 35.83 -21.97 17.87
CA ARG A 468 35.80 -23.21 18.68
C ARG A 468 37.15 -23.42 19.36
N GLY A 469 37.20 -23.38 20.68
CA GLY A 469 38.43 -23.67 21.43
C GLY A 469 38.96 -25.08 21.10
N SER A 470 40.19 -25.16 20.61
CA SER A 470 40.95 -26.41 20.52
C SER A 470 42.31 -26.26 21.19
N SER A 471 42.65 -27.29 21.96
CA SER A 471 43.84 -27.44 22.79
C SER A 471 45.11 -27.65 21.96
N GLY A 472 46.20 -26.95 22.29
CA GLY A 472 47.57 -27.51 22.25
C GLY A 472 48.57 -26.96 21.21
N ASN A 473 49.61 -26.30 21.76
CA ASN A 473 51.01 -26.15 21.31
C ASN A 473 51.41 -25.18 20.16
N ASN A 474 51.93 -24.02 20.61
CA ASN A 474 53.03 -23.18 20.10
C ASN A 474 53.46 -23.26 18.62
N SER A 475 53.24 -22.16 17.88
CA SER A 475 54.33 -21.31 17.37
C SER A 475 53.81 -19.98 16.78
N GLY A 476 54.29 -18.86 17.34
CA GLY A 476 54.41 -17.52 16.78
C GLY A 476 53.39 -16.98 15.76
N SER A 477 52.30 -16.38 16.25
CA SER A 477 51.79 -15.09 15.77
C SER A 477 50.79 -14.56 16.80
N SER A 478 51.01 -13.36 17.31
CA SER A 478 50.24 -12.78 18.42
C SER A 478 48.83 -12.39 17.93
N SER A 479 47.87 -13.31 18.06
CA SER A 479 46.45 -12.99 18.07
C SER A 479 46.05 -12.67 19.50
N THR A 480 45.88 -11.39 19.80
CA THR A 480 45.33 -10.96 21.09
C THR A 480 43.85 -11.32 21.13
N VAL A 481 43.54 -12.52 21.61
CA VAL A 481 42.20 -12.91 22.06
C VAL A 481 41.73 -11.83 23.03
N ASN A 482 40.56 -11.21 22.78
CA ASN A 482 39.99 -10.28 23.75
C ASN A 482 39.69 -11.08 25.02
N SER A 483 40.56 -10.92 26.02
CA SER A 483 40.47 -11.65 27.29
C SER A 483 39.14 -11.44 28.00
N ASN A 484 38.39 -10.40 27.65
CA ASN A 484 37.17 -10.00 28.33
C ASN A 484 35.94 -10.81 27.91
N ILE A 485 35.95 -11.58 26.83
CA ILE A 485 34.82 -12.47 26.53
C ILE A 485 34.86 -13.65 27.51
N LEU A 486 33.80 -13.79 28.30
CA LEU A 486 33.69 -14.83 29.32
C LEU A 486 32.75 -15.93 28.83
N LEU A 487 33.25 -17.16 28.83
CA LEU A 487 32.48 -18.36 28.56
C LEU A 487 32.31 -19.12 29.88
N GLY A 488 31.08 -19.51 30.19
CA GLY A 488 30.76 -20.04 31.51
C GLY A 488 29.27 -19.99 31.80
N THR A 489 28.94 -20.14 33.07
CA THR A 489 27.56 -20.14 33.57
C THR A 489 27.41 -19.12 34.69
N TRP A 490 26.28 -18.44 34.71
CA TRP A 490 25.86 -17.63 35.85
C TRP A 490 25.49 -18.55 37.02
N GLU A 491 26.00 -18.24 38.20
CA GLU A 491 25.67 -18.90 39.47
C GLU A 491 25.22 -17.83 40.47
N ARG A 492 24.10 -18.09 41.17
CA ARG A 492 23.57 -17.21 42.20
C ARG A 492 23.81 -17.84 43.57
N THR A 493 24.45 -17.10 44.47
CA THR A 493 24.69 -17.59 45.85
C THR A 493 23.40 -17.62 46.66
N GLU A 494 23.39 -18.31 47.80
CA GLU A 494 22.24 -18.32 48.74
C GLU A 494 21.86 -16.90 49.22
N ASP A 495 22.83 -16.00 49.30
CA ASP A 495 22.64 -14.58 49.62
C ASP A 495 22.18 -13.72 48.41
N GLY A 496 21.84 -14.34 47.28
CA GLY A 496 21.28 -13.67 46.10
C GLY A 496 22.30 -12.99 45.17
N ILE A 497 23.60 -13.17 45.40
CA ILE A 497 24.68 -12.52 44.65
C ILE A 497 25.00 -13.31 43.37
N TRP A 498 25.02 -12.62 42.23
CA TRP A 498 25.43 -13.21 40.96
C TRP A 498 26.96 -13.29 40.83
N LYS A 499 27.45 -14.45 40.40
CA LYS A 499 28.84 -14.70 40.03
C LYS A 499 28.89 -15.42 38.68
N PHE A 500 29.93 -15.19 37.89
CA PHE A 500 30.09 -15.88 36.61
C PHE A 500 31.21 -16.92 36.70
N ARG A 501 30.85 -18.20 36.71
CA ARG A 501 31.80 -19.31 36.74
C ARG A 501 32.25 -19.62 35.32
N GLN A 502 33.51 -19.35 35.02
CA GLN A 502 34.06 -19.60 33.69
C GLN A 502 34.20 -21.11 33.44
N THR A 503 34.17 -21.54 32.18
CA THR A 503 34.28 -22.96 31.78
C THR A 503 35.52 -23.67 32.32
N ARG A 504 36.58 -22.92 32.67
CA ARG A 504 37.81 -23.43 33.29
C ARG A 504 37.71 -23.62 34.81
N GLY A 505 36.54 -23.42 35.40
CA GLY A 505 36.23 -23.68 36.81
C GLY A 505 36.41 -22.50 37.76
N THR A 506 37.05 -21.41 37.33
CA THR A 506 37.28 -20.18 38.14
C THR A 506 36.22 -19.12 37.90
N TYR A 507 35.91 -18.32 38.91
CA TYR A 507 35.03 -17.16 38.75
C TYR A 507 35.73 -16.00 38.03
N ALA A 508 34.98 -15.23 37.25
CA ALA A 508 35.44 -13.91 36.81
C ALA A 508 35.53 -12.99 38.03
N ALA A 509 36.70 -12.41 38.28
CA ALA A 509 36.94 -11.56 39.44
C ALA A 509 37.92 -10.42 39.09
N ASN A 510 37.67 -9.25 39.67
CA ASN A 510 38.43 -8.01 39.54
C ASN A 510 38.61 -7.55 38.09
N ARG A 511 37.55 -7.59 37.28
CA ARG A 511 37.65 -7.34 35.84
C ARG A 511 36.31 -7.07 35.17
N TRP A 512 36.38 -6.41 34.02
CA TRP A 512 35.30 -6.42 33.03
C TRP A 512 35.18 -7.79 32.34
N GLY A 513 33.95 -8.13 31.93
CA GLY A 513 33.63 -9.35 31.21
C GLY A 513 32.43 -9.17 30.27
N ILE A 514 32.50 -9.75 29.07
CA ILE A 514 31.40 -9.81 28.11
C ILE A 514 30.74 -11.18 28.24
N VAL A 515 29.44 -11.20 28.51
CA VAL A 515 28.61 -12.40 28.56
C VAL A 515 27.36 -12.16 27.72
N ASP A 516 27.03 -13.06 26.78
CA ASP A 516 25.91 -12.91 25.84
C ASP A 516 25.89 -11.55 25.10
N GLY A 517 27.08 -11.01 24.77
CA GLY A 517 27.21 -9.72 24.09
C GLY A 517 27.06 -8.47 24.97
N LEU A 518 26.78 -8.65 26.27
CA LEU A 518 26.64 -7.55 27.23
C LEU A 518 27.86 -7.44 28.14
N TRP A 519 28.24 -6.21 28.51
CA TRP A 519 29.35 -5.95 29.42
C TRP A 519 28.91 -6.02 30.88
N TYR A 520 29.73 -6.65 31.71
CA TYR A 520 29.56 -6.78 33.15
C TYR A 520 30.88 -6.46 33.87
N TYR A 521 30.81 -6.03 35.12
CA TYR A 521 32.00 -5.91 35.97
C TYR A 521 31.90 -6.82 37.19
N PHE A 522 33.01 -7.50 37.50
CA PHE A 522 33.14 -8.37 38.65
C PHE A 522 34.17 -7.83 39.63
N ASP A 523 33.81 -7.76 40.91
CA ASP A 523 34.73 -7.30 41.96
C ASP A 523 35.78 -8.37 42.34
N ARG A 524 36.64 -8.06 43.32
CA ARG A 524 37.74 -8.95 43.76
C ARG A 524 37.29 -10.32 44.26
N GLU A 525 36.05 -10.42 44.74
CA GLU A 525 35.46 -11.66 45.25
C GLU A 525 34.67 -12.40 44.15
N GLY A 526 34.58 -11.82 42.95
CA GLY A 526 33.90 -12.34 41.77
C GLY A 526 32.40 -12.08 41.76
N ARG A 527 31.94 -11.10 42.55
CA ARG A 527 30.54 -10.67 42.57
C ARG A 527 30.28 -9.73 41.41
N MET A 528 29.19 -9.96 40.68
CA MET A 528 28.70 -9.04 39.66
C MET A 528 28.21 -7.76 40.33
N LEU A 529 28.67 -6.61 39.82
CA LEU A 529 28.28 -5.31 40.36
C LEU A 529 27.02 -4.77 39.65
N THR A 530 26.26 -3.94 40.36
CA THR A 530 25.09 -3.19 39.87
C THR A 530 25.13 -1.73 40.35
N GLY A 531 24.32 -0.86 39.78
CA GLY A 531 24.30 0.58 40.03
C GLY A 531 25.52 1.35 39.51
N TRP A 532 25.72 2.57 40.01
CA TRP A 532 26.86 3.42 39.70
C TRP A 532 28.17 2.85 40.26
N GLN A 533 29.15 2.67 39.39
CA GLN A 533 30.47 2.12 39.73
C GLN A 533 31.58 3.03 39.22
N PHE A 534 32.54 3.35 40.10
CA PHE A 534 33.74 4.09 39.72
C PHE A 534 34.89 3.12 39.47
N ILE A 535 35.23 2.92 38.19
CA ILE A 535 36.19 1.93 37.72
C ILE A 535 37.20 2.63 36.82
N ASN A 536 38.50 2.40 37.06
CA ASN A 536 39.58 2.96 36.22
C ASN A 536 39.44 4.47 35.94
N ASN A 537 39.13 5.24 36.99
CA ASN A 537 38.98 6.70 36.94
C ASN A 537 37.78 7.19 36.10
N GLN A 538 36.79 6.33 35.84
CA GLN A 538 35.57 6.67 35.12
C GLN A 538 34.34 6.11 35.85
N TRP A 539 33.20 6.77 35.68
CA TRP A 539 31.91 6.31 36.20
C TRP A 539 31.17 5.52 35.13
N TYR A 540 30.59 4.39 35.54
CA TYR A 540 29.75 3.52 34.74
C TYR A 540 28.45 3.23 35.48
N TYR A 541 27.38 2.95 34.75
CA TYR A 541 26.15 2.43 35.35
C TYR A 541 25.92 0.98 34.91
N LEU A 542 25.79 0.08 35.88
CA LEU A 542 25.46 -1.32 35.67
C LEU A 542 23.99 -1.53 36.07
N CYS A 543 23.14 -1.97 35.15
CA CYS A 543 21.69 -2.05 35.36
C CYS A 543 21.32 -2.84 36.62
N ARG A 544 20.34 -2.35 37.37
CA ARG A 544 19.71 -3.08 38.47
C ARG A 544 18.48 -3.85 37.96
N GLU A 545 17.91 -4.68 38.83
CA GLU A 545 16.71 -5.45 38.50
C GLU A 545 15.50 -4.54 38.16
N GLU A 546 15.41 -3.36 38.76
CA GLU A 546 14.37 -2.39 38.41
C GLU A 546 14.55 -1.77 37.02
N ASP A 547 15.79 -1.60 36.55
CA ASP A 547 16.08 -0.92 35.28
C ASP A 547 15.64 -1.77 34.08
N ILE A 548 15.82 -3.08 34.16
CA ILE A 548 15.48 -4.01 33.07
C ILE A 548 13.98 -4.15 32.82
N LYS A 549 13.13 -3.64 33.71
CA LYS A 549 11.68 -3.53 33.48
C LYS A 549 11.35 -2.50 32.40
N THR A 550 12.23 -1.53 32.18
CA THR A 550 12.08 -0.47 31.18
C THR A 550 13.11 -0.54 30.05
N LYS A 551 14.28 -1.15 30.31
CA LYS A 551 15.37 -1.36 29.34
C LYS A 551 15.46 -2.83 28.93
N THR A 552 14.54 -3.26 28.07
CA THR A 552 14.34 -4.68 27.73
C THR A 552 15.48 -5.33 26.93
N ASN A 553 16.40 -4.53 26.38
CA ASN A 553 17.60 -4.97 25.66
C ASN A 553 18.81 -5.22 26.57
N LEU A 554 18.73 -4.90 27.87
CA LEU A 554 19.78 -5.11 28.85
C LEU A 554 19.34 -6.13 29.92
N LYS A 555 20.31 -6.81 30.54
CA LYS A 555 20.09 -7.72 31.67
C LYS A 555 20.57 -7.08 32.97
N GLU A 556 20.12 -7.59 34.12
CA GLU A 556 20.63 -7.16 35.43
C GLU A 556 22.16 -7.28 35.45
N GLY A 557 22.86 -6.23 35.90
CA GLY A 557 24.32 -6.11 35.92
C GLY A 557 24.96 -5.68 34.59
N ALA A 558 24.19 -5.62 33.50
CA ALA A 558 24.72 -5.19 32.22
C ALA A 558 25.04 -3.70 32.24
N MET A 559 26.17 -3.32 31.66
CA MET A 559 26.61 -1.95 31.52
C MET A 559 25.67 -1.20 30.57
N ALA A 560 25.09 -0.10 31.07
CA ALA A 560 24.26 0.77 30.26
C ALA A 560 25.12 1.64 29.33
N THR A 561 24.55 1.97 28.17
CA THR A 561 25.04 3.00 27.25
C THR A 561 23.87 3.89 26.85
N GLY A 562 24.14 5.07 26.32
CA GLY A 562 23.15 6.07 25.95
C GLY A 562 22.51 6.78 27.14
N TRP A 563 21.29 7.27 26.93
CA TRP A 563 20.54 8.03 27.93
C TRP A 563 20.08 7.15 29.10
N HIS A 564 20.30 7.63 30.32
CA HIS A 564 19.84 6.97 31.53
C HIS A 564 19.28 7.98 32.51
N PHE A 565 18.01 7.79 32.89
CA PHE A 565 17.40 8.51 34.00
C PHE A 565 17.63 7.75 35.30
N ASP A 566 18.22 8.41 36.29
CA ASP A 566 18.36 7.84 37.63
C ASP A 566 17.28 8.46 38.55
N PRO A 567 16.32 7.66 39.05
CA PRO A 567 15.24 8.16 39.89
C PRO A 567 15.70 8.64 41.27
N VAL A 568 16.89 8.23 41.75
CA VAL A 568 17.46 8.69 43.02
C VAL A 568 17.95 10.13 42.91
N TYR A 569 18.58 10.47 41.78
CA TYR A 569 19.08 11.82 41.50
C TYR A 569 18.06 12.70 40.76
N GLN A 570 16.95 12.12 40.30
CA GLN A 570 15.93 12.76 39.46
C GLN A 570 16.53 13.49 38.25
N ALA A 571 17.58 12.91 37.66
CA ALA A 571 18.36 13.53 36.61
C ALA A 571 18.67 12.55 35.48
N TRP A 572 18.87 13.11 34.28
CA TRP A 572 19.37 12.37 33.12
C TRP A 572 20.89 12.37 33.11
N PHE A 573 21.45 11.22 32.74
CA PHE A 573 22.85 10.98 32.51
C PHE A 573 23.01 10.45 31.09
N TYR A 574 24.20 10.64 30.53
CA TYR A 574 24.55 10.03 29.25
C TYR A 574 25.82 9.20 29.41
N LEU A 575 25.76 7.95 28.96
CA LEU A 575 26.87 7.00 28.96
C LEU A 575 27.29 6.82 27.51
N ASP A 576 28.56 7.06 27.20
CA ASP A 576 29.03 6.91 25.82
C ASP A 576 29.08 5.43 25.38
N THR A 577 29.56 5.17 24.16
CA THR A 577 29.64 3.81 23.60
C THR A 577 30.61 2.89 24.35
N SER A 578 31.51 3.43 25.18
CA SER A 578 32.35 2.68 26.10
C SER A 578 31.69 2.43 27.46
N GLY A 579 30.50 3.00 27.69
CA GLY A 579 29.76 3.00 28.95
C GLY A 579 30.21 4.08 29.92
N ALA A 580 31.18 4.92 29.55
CA ALA A 580 31.72 5.95 30.41
C ALA A 580 30.74 7.13 30.51
N MET A 581 30.52 7.61 31.72
CA MET A 581 29.67 8.75 31.99
C MET A 581 30.23 10.04 31.38
N ALA A 582 29.40 10.71 30.60
CA ALA A 582 29.70 12.01 30.05
C ALA A 582 29.82 13.09 31.14
N VAL A 583 30.80 13.96 30.97
CA VAL A 583 30.98 15.19 31.76
C VAL A 583 31.34 16.35 30.83
N GLY A 584 30.96 17.57 31.21
CA GLY A 584 31.15 18.79 30.43
C GLY A 584 30.20 18.89 29.24
N GLN A 585 30.57 19.69 28.23
CA GLN A 585 29.78 19.88 27.02
C GLN A 585 29.91 18.68 26.07
N LYS A 586 28.77 18.17 25.58
CA LYS A 586 28.69 17.06 24.60
C LYS A 586 27.65 17.33 23.52
N MET A 587 27.89 16.80 22.32
CA MET A 587 26.93 16.80 21.21
C MET A 587 26.35 15.39 21.08
N ILE A 588 25.03 15.26 21.21
CA ILE A 588 24.29 13.98 21.17
C ILE A 588 23.08 14.19 20.25
N ASP A 589 22.92 13.35 19.24
CA ASP A 589 21.81 13.41 18.27
C ASP A 589 21.60 14.80 17.64
N GLY A 590 22.70 15.49 17.36
CA GLY A 590 22.71 16.85 16.77
C GLY A 590 22.32 17.98 17.74
N LYS A 591 22.18 17.69 19.03
CA LYS A 591 21.89 18.69 20.09
C LYS A 591 23.03 18.77 21.11
N GLN A 592 23.28 19.98 21.61
CA GLN A 592 24.33 20.24 22.59
C GLN A 592 23.77 20.14 24.02
N TYR A 593 24.44 19.38 24.87
CA TYR A 593 24.08 19.14 26.27
C TYR A 593 25.26 19.46 27.19
N TYR A 594 24.97 19.88 28.42
CA TYR A 594 25.97 20.11 29.47
C TYR A 594 25.74 19.15 30.65
N PHE A 595 26.77 18.37 30.97
CA PHE A 595 26.76 17.42 32.09
C PHE A 595 27.71 17.92 33.19
N ASN A 596 27.26 17.95 34.44
CA ASN A 596 28.04 18.55 35.53
C ASN A 596 29.43 17.88 35.69
N PRO A 597 30.56 18.60 35.55
CA PRO A 597 31.88 18.02 35.77
C PRO A 597 32.29 17.96 37.25
N GLU A 598 31.59 18.68 38.14
CA GLU A 598 31.96 18.85 39.54
C GLU A 598 31.79 17.55 40.34
N PRO A 599 32.70 17.24 41.29
CA PRO A 599 32.65 16.02 42.10
C PRO A 599 31.67 16.10 43.28
N ASP A 600 30.72 17.04 43.26
CA ASP A 600 29.83 17.41 44.38
C ASP A 600 28.65 16.45 44.62
N GLY A 601 28.74 15.22 44.11
CA GLY A 601 27.67 14.21 44.18
C GLY A 601 26.64 14.32 43.05
N THR A 602 26.68 15.36 42.22
CA THR A 602 25.82 15.49 41.01
C THR A 602 26.61 15.35 39.71
N ARG A 603 27.84 14.86 39.79
CA ARG A 603 28.73 14.66 38.65
C ARG A 603 28.05 13.84 37.55
N GLY A 604 28.07 14.35 36.33
CA GLY A 604 27.49 13.72 35.14
C GLY A 604 25.98 13.92 34.98
N ALA A 605 25.30 14.57 35.92
CA ALA A 605 23.90 14.93 35.76
C ALA A 605 23.75 16.01 34.68
N MET A 606 22.80 15.81 33.78
CA MET A 606 22.43 16.77 32.74
C MET A 606 21.84 18.02 33.41
N GLN A 607 22.42 19.17 33.11
CA GLN A 607 21.85 20.47 33.48
C GLN A 607 21.01 20.96 32.30
N GLN A 608 19.80 21.44 32.60
CA GLN A 608 18.93 22.06 31.59
C GLN A 608 19.49 23.38 31.08
#